data_AF-A0AAE1I7H2-F1
#
_entry.id   AF-A0AAE1I7H2-F1
#
_cell.length_a   1.000
_cell.length_b   1.000
_cell.length_c   1.000
_cell.angle_alpha   90.00
_cell.angle_beta   90.00
_cell.angle_gamma   90.00
#
_symmetry.space_group_name_H-M   'P 1'
#
loop_
_entity.id
_entity.type
_entity.pdbx_description
1 polymer ?
#
loop_
_entity_poly.entity_id
_entity_poly.type
_entity_poly.pdbx_seq_one_letter_code
_entity_poly.pdbx_strand_id
1 'polypeptide(L)'
;MKRSAVTYDIADGRTRPAKRAATSTTKKAAASTKKTTASTKKASASKESSSNGTAAAPPSQPLDDSLGKRTKTPLGPKGELMIPQVLPRESVKAIEKLLLPRGWVRTIDATPERSLSLSNRRWWEANGLWLESNKKALGLTAKQWKMKEEALATGSPLGEDDANTPEEFICIYPLEDEEDSNDGDGEDDDDDDDDDDDEARGSGNKASAADKETKKKEAEAKEEALCDRVGKLASRHPEHLWVSSLGGYERFKWWTQEICKRNQDDYSLHVYNDFSWYGTIEVLENLFVQFERVVKSKTAQPLEVWREVEGLALLLASGNAVFEMCDDGERCERVLELFGSMTIAGIDVLQKKGLFTKDSTIPNISMMLSLLIRYAWSMGRGDFGLEDTVTWIFYVYQQTEAAGITLGGPSGFEKILKEIKNEAPEHEGASLSKVAKGTFTSKGYSYGGGGGGLMF
;
A
#
# COMPACT_ATOMS: atom_id res chain seq x y z
N MET A 1 42.25 0.04 9.78
CA MET A 1 42.70 -1.02 8.83
C MET A 1 41.54 -1.35 7.89
N LYS A 2 41.74 -1.08 6.59
CA LYS A 2 40.95 -1.41 5.39
C LYS A 2 39.41 -1.44 5.51
N ARG A 3 38.78 -0.36 5.04
CA ARG A 3 37.40 -0.35 4.55
C ARG A 3 37.39 -1.01 3.16
N SER A 4 36.56 -2.04 2.96
CA SER A 4 36.18 -2.49 1.62
C SER A 4 34.84 -1.88 1.30
N ALA A 5 34.82 -0.93 0.37
CA ALA A 5 33.62 -0.50 -0.32
C ALA A 5 33.32 -1.57 -1.39
N VAL A 6 32.09 -2.08 -1.38
CA VAL A 6 31.56 -2.87 -2.50
C VAL A 6 30.58 -1.93 -3.19
N THR A 7 31.00 -1.37 -4.32
CA THR A 7 30.15 -0.67 -5.26
C THR A 7 29.57 -1.70 -6.22
N TYR A 8 28.26 -1.65 -6.45
CA TYR A 8 27.61 -2.39 -7.54
C TYR A 8 27.29 -1.39 -8.65
N ASP A 9 27.85 -1.62 -9.83
CA ASP A 9 27.48 -0.93 -11.06
C ASP A 9 26.06 -1.38 -11.47
N ILE A 10 25.13 -0.43 -11.52
CA ILE A 10 23.85 -0.60 -12.21
C ILE A 10 24.11 -0.19 -13.66
N ALA A 11 24.20 -1.19 -14.54
CA ALA A 11 24.33 -0.97 -15.97
C ALA A 11 23.05 -0.34 -16.52
N ASP A 12 23.20 0.86 -17.07
CA ASP A 12 22.14 1.63 -17.71
C ASP A 12 21.76 0.97 -19.06
N GLY A 13 20.51 0.53 -19.15
CA GLY A 13 19.99 -0.29 -20.25
C GLY A 13 18.95 0.45 -21.08
N ARG A 14 19.15 1.74 -21.40
CA ARG A 14 18.28 2.45 -22.35
C ARG A 14 18.72 2.19 -23.79
N THR A 15 18.12 1.17 -24.42
CA THR A 15 17.99 1.14 -25.88
C THR A 15 16.56 0.80 -26.29
N ARG A 16 15.84 1.80 -26.81
CA ARG A 16 14.53 1.66 -27.44
C ARG A 16 14.67 0.90 -28.77
N PRO A 17 13.82 -0.10 -29.07
CA PRO A 17 13.59 -0.50 -30.45
C PRO A 17 12.39 0.24 -31.05
N ALA A 18 12.58 0.66 -32.29
CA ALA A 18 11.67 1.45 -33.10
C ALA A 18 10.36 0.71 -33.46
N LYS A 19 9.31 1.52 -33.63
CA LYS A 19 8.04 1.21 -34.31
C LYS A 19 8.24 0.28 -35.51
N ARG A 20 7.49 -0.82 -35.56
CA ARG A 20 7.23 -1.53 -36.82
C ARG A 20 5.77 -1.85 -37.03
N ALA A 21 5.32 -1.51 -38.23
CA ALA A 21 3.96 -1.46 -38.70
C ALA A 21 3.27 -2.82 -38.78
N ALA A 22 1.94 -2.75 -38.65
CA ALA A 22 0.99 -3.82 -38.89
C ALA A 22 1.17 -4.51 -40.25
N THR A 23 1.07 -5.83 -40.27
CA THR A 23 0.70 -6.57 -41.48
C THR A 23 -0.18 -7.75 -41.12
N SER A 24 -1.45 -7.64 -41.48
CA SER A 24 -2.44 -8.70 -41.47
C SER A 24 -2.05 -9.81 -42.44
N THR A 25 -2.01 -11.06 -42.01
CA THR A 25 -2.24 -12.20 -42.91
C THR A 25 -3.18 -13.22 -42.30
N THR A 26 -4.36 -13.29 -42.91
CA THR A 26 -5.35 -14.34 -42.81
C THR A 26 -4.78 -15.64 -43.40
N LYS A 27 -4.84 -16.75 -42.67
CA LYS A 27 -4.87 -18.08 -43.30
C LYS A 27 -5.67 -19.08 -42.48
N LYS A 28 -6.75 -19.54 -43.12
CA LYS A 28 -7.65 -20.62 -42.70
C LYS A 28 -7.01 -22.00 -42.88
N ALA A 29 -7.52 -22.92 -42.05
CA ALA A 29 -7.73 -24.35 -42.25
C ALA A 29 -6.52 -25.30 -42.14
N ALA A 30 -6.62 -26.30 -41.26
CA ALA A 30 -7.22 -27.58 -41.63
C ALA A 30 -7.44 -28.48 -40.40
N ALA A 31 -8.61 -29.12 -40.36
CA ALA A 31 -8.94 -30.20 -39.44
C ALA A 31 -8.22 -31.50 -39.85
N SER A 32 -7.84 -32.32 -38.88
CA SER A 32 -7.51 -33.72 -39.10
C SER A 32 -8.01 -34.55 -37.92
N THR A 33 -9.12 -35.23 -38.17
CA THR A 33 -9.70 -36.28 -37.36
C THR A 33 -8.90 -37.57 -37.56
N LYS A 34 -8.44 -38.23 -36.50
CA LYS A 34 -8.12 -39.66 -36.58
C LYS A 34 -8.54 -40.41 -35.32
N LYS A 35 -9.54 -41.26 -35.53
CA LYS A 35 -10.14 -42.27 -34.67
C LYS A 35 -9.29 -43.55 -34.69
N THR A 36 -9.61 -44.49 -33.78
CA THR A 36 -9.16 -45.90 -33.57
C THR A 36 -8.12 -46.06 -32.47
N THR A 37 -8.21 -46.97 -31.49
CA THR A 37 -9.09 -48.14 -31.28
C THR A 37 -8.92 -48.63 -29.84
N ALA A 38 -9.96 -49.25 -29.29
CA ALA A 38 -9.97 -49.92 -28.00
C ALA A 38 -9.12 -51.20 -28.00
N SER A 39 -8.47 -51.50 -26.87
CA SER A 39 -8.06 -52.86 -26.50
C SER A 39 -8.12 -53.05 -24.99
N THR A 40 -8.96 -53.98 -24.58
CA THR A 40 -9.22 -54.45 -23.22
C THR A 40 -8.15 -55.46 -22.77
N LYS A 41 -7.58 -55.30 -21.57
CA LYS A 41 -7.04 -56.36 -20.69
C LYS A 41 -6.61 -55.72 -19.36
N LYS A 42 -7.37 -55.91 -18.29
CA LYS A 42 -7.35 -57.02 -17.30
C LYS A 42 -6.40 -56.71 -16.13
N ALA A 43 -7.08 -56.44 -15.00
CA ALA A 43 -6.68 -56.41 -13.60
C ALA A 43 -5.29 -56.94 -13.20
N SER A 44 -4.61 -56.14 -12.38
CA SER A 44 -3.85 -56.60 -11.22
C SER A 44 -3.87 -55.52 -10.14
N ALA A 45 -4.36 -55.90 -8.97
CA ALA A 45 -4.48 -55.06 -7.79
C ALA A 45 -3.12 -54.80 -7.15
N SER A 46 -2.83 -53.54 -6.83
CA SER A 46 -1.80 -53.15 -5.89
C SER A 46 -2.36 -52.06 -4.98
N LYS A 47 -2.44 -52.41 -3.69
CA LYS A 47 -2.79 -51.53 -2.57
C LYS A 47 -1.82 -50.34 -2.54
N GLU A 48 -2.34 -49.13 -2.72
CA GLU A 48 -1.70 -47.91 -2.22
C GLU A 48 -2.56 -47.33 -1.11
N SER A 49 -1.94 -47.22 0.05
CA SER A 49 -2.47 -46.59 1.25
C SER A 49 -2.53 -45.08 1.04
N SER A 50 -3.75 -44.56 0.99
CA SER A 50 -4.05 -43.14 1.10
C SER A 50 -3.63 -42.61 2.47
N SER A 51 -2.71 -41.65 2.52
CA SER A 51 -2.59 -40.72 3.63
C SER A 51 -2.83 -39.29 3.12
N ASN A 52 -4.11 -38.95 3.04
CA ASN A 52 -4.55 -37.55 3.02
C ASN A 52 -4.24 -36.95 4.41
N GLY A 53 -3.37 -35.95 4.44
CA GLY A 53 -3.05 -35.17 5.63
C GLY A 53 -2.99 -33.70 5.27
N THR A 54 -4.13 -33.11 4.92
CA THR A 54 -4.29 -31.65 4.85
C THR A 54 -4.22 -31.12 6.29
N ALA A 55 -3.08 -30.53 6.66
CA ALA A 55 -2.90 -29.88 7.95
C ALA A 55 -3.77 -28.62 8.01
N ALA A 56 -4.95 -28.74 8.59
CA ALA A 56 -5.75 -27.60 9.01
C ALA A 56 -4.98 -26.80 10.08
N ALA A 57 -4.87 -25.49 9.89
CA ALA A 57 -4.37 -24.59 10.91
C ALA A 57 -5.25 -24.72 12.18
N PRO A 58 -4.66 -24.76 13.39
CA PRO A 58 -5.44 -24.87 14.61
C PRO A 58 -6.28 -23.60 14.83
N PRO A 59 -7.49 -23.71 15.39
CA PRO A 59 -8.31 -22.56 15.72
C PRO A 59 -7.60 -21.71 16.79
N SER A 60 -7.52 -20.40 16.52
CA SER A 60 -7.01 -19.39 17.45
C SER A 60 -7.77 -19.47 18.78
N GLN A 61 -7.07 -19.90 19.84
CA GLN A 61 -7.62 -19.84 21.20
C GLN A 61 -7.75 -18.37 21.64
N PRO A 62 -8.77 -18.03 22.45
CA PRO A 62 -8.89 -16.69 23.03
C PRO A 62 -7.70 -16.48 23.97
N LEU A 63 -6.89 -15.47 23.70
CA LEU A 63 -5.82 -15.04 24.60
C LEU A 63 -6.46 -14.48 25.88
N ASP A 64 -5.99 -15.02 27.00
CA ASP A 64 -6.34 -14.68 28.39
C ASP A 64 -6.25 -13.16 28.66
N ASP A 65 -7.37 -12.55 29.07
CA ASP A 65 -7.54 -11.12 29.41
C ASP A 65 -6.79 -10.68 30.68
N SER A 66 -6.10 -11.59 31.39
CA SER A 66 -5.46 -11.30 32.68
C SER A 66 -4.08 -10.65 32.60
N LEU A 67 -3.53 -10.46 31.40
CA LEU A 67 -2.22 -9.84 31.19
C LEU A 67 -2.44 -8.45 30.59
N GLY A 68 -2.30 -7.41 31.41
CA GLY A 68 -2.62 -6.00 31.09
C GLY A 68 -2.17 -5.55 29.70
N LYS A 69 -2.86 -4.53 29.15
CA LYS A 69 -2.78 -4.03 27.75
C LYS A 69 -1.46 -4.41 27.07
N ARG A 70 -1.47 -5.47 26.26
CA ARG A 70 -0.32 -5.95 25.47
C ARG A 70 -0.37 -5.30 24.10
N THR A 71 0.78 -4.89 23.57
CA THR A 71 0.89 -4.38 22.20
C THR A 71 0.26 -5.37 21.21
N LYS A 72 -0.73 -4.94 20.44
CA LYS A 72 -1.42 -5.77 19.46
C LYS A 72 -0.45 -6.21 18.34
N THR A 73 -0.42 -7.51 18.04
CA THR A 73 0.25 -8.04 16.85
C THR A 73 -0.51 -7.57 15.60
N PRO A 74 0.16 -6.98 14.59
CA PRO A 74 -0.50 -6.62 13.33
C PRO A 74 -1.01 -7.86 12.61
N LEU A 75 -2.29 -7.85 12.20
CA LEU A 75 -2.94 -8.95 11.51
C LEU A 75 -3.57 -8.55 10.18
N GLY A 76 -3.58 -9.47 9.23
CA GLY A 76 -4.33 -9.37 7.98
C GLY A 76 -5.85 -9.45 8.16
N PRO A 77 -6.63 -9.28 7.07
CA PRO A 77 -8.09 -9.26 7.11
C PRO A 77 -8.80 -10.52 7.58
N LYS A 78 -8.11 -11.66 7.66
CA LYS A 78 -8.62 -12.93 8.18
C LYS A 78 -7.83 -13.39 9.40
N GLY A 79 -7.06 -12.50 10.03
CA GLY A 79 -6.22 -12.83 11.19
C GLY A 79 -4.85 -13.39 10.81
N GLU A 80 -4.40 -13.20 9.58
CA GLU A 80 -3.10 -13.67 9.11
C GLU A 80 -1.94 -12.88 9.75
N LEU A 81 -0.84 -13.56 10.06
CA LEU A 81 0.33 -12.91 10.65
C LEU A 81 1.10 -12.09 9.60
N MET A 82 1.37 -10.82 9.91
CA MET A 82 2.23 -9.98 9.07
C MET A 82 3.71 -10.32 9.24
N ILE A 83 4.45 -10.22 8.15
CA ILE A 83 5.92 -10.27 8.14
C ILE A 83 6.44 -8.97 8.77
N PRO A 84 7.38 -9.02 9.72
CA PRO A 84 7.99 -7.82 10.28
C PRO A 84 8.70 -6.99 9.20
N GLN A 85 8.42 -5.68 9.13
CA GLN A 85 9.12 -4.75 8.21
C GLN A 85 10.51 -4.36 8.73
N VAL A 86 10.68 -4.35 10.06
CA VAL A 86 11.94 -4.02 10.72
C VAL A 86 12.36 -5.22 11.55
N LEU A 87 13.55 -5.72 11.25
CA LEU A 87 14.10 -6.91 11.88
C LEU A 87 15.36 -6.53 12.69
N PRO A 88 15.54 -7.11 13.90
CA PRO A 88 16.75 -6.94 14.68
C PRO A 88 17.95 -7.50 13.93
N ARG A 89 19.11 -6.88 14.13
CA ARG A 89 20.36 -7.27 13.47
C ARG A 89 20.74 -8.72 13.71
N GLU A 90 20.36 -9.28 14.86
CA GLU A 90 20.60 -10.68 15.20
C GLU A 90 19.84 -11.66 14.30
N SER A 91 18.84 -11.17 13.55
CA SER A 91 18.04 -11.95 12.61
C SER A 91 18.56 -11.90 11.16
N VAL A 92 19.60 -11.14 10.83
CA VAL A 92 20.09 -10.98 9.43
C VAL A 92 20.33 -12.32 8.74
N LYS A 93 21.08 -13.23 9.38
CA LYS A 93 21.40 -14.56 8.80
C LYS A 93 20.19 -15.47 8.66
N ALA A 94 19.14 -15.21 9.45
CA ALA A 94 17.86 -15.91 9.36
C ALA A 94 17.10 -15.46 8.11
N ILE A 95 17.08 -14.14 7.89
CA ILE A 95 16.36 -13.45 6.82
C ILE A 95 16.89 -13.85 5.46
N GLU A 96 18.21 -13.96 5.29
CA GLU A 96 18.83 -14.39 4.02
C GLU A 96 18.35 -15.77 3.54
N LYS A 97 17.83 -16.61 4.44
CA LYS A 97 17.30 -17.94 4.11
C LYS A 97 15.80 -17.95 3.84
N LEU A 98 15.12 -16.87 4.20
CA LEU A 98 13.69 -16.71 3.98
C LEU A 98 13.47 -16.05 2.62
N LEU A 99 12.47 -16.52 1.89
CA LEU A 99 11.99 -15.84 0.69
C LEU A 99 11.09 -14.67 1.14
N LEU A 100 11.73 -13.59 1.55
CA LEU A 100 11.06 -12.34 1.92
C LEU A 100 11.20 -11.33 0.78
N PRO A 101 10.12 -10.62 0.43
CA PRO A 101 10.20 -9.60 -0.60
C PRO A 101 11.03 -8.41 -0.11
N ARG A 102 12.04 -8.00 -0.89
CA ARG A 102 13.01 -6.99 -0.48
C ARG A 102 12.38 -5.63 -0.20
N GLY A 103 11.44 -5.18 -1.04
CA GLY A 103 10.70 -3.93 -0.87
C GLY A 103 9.84 -3.86 0.39
N TRP A 104 9.51 -5.01 0.99
CA TRP A 104 8.78 -5.04 2.27
C TRP A 104 9.70 -4.87 3.48
N VAL A 105 10.88 -5.49 3.46
CA VAL A 105 11.84 -5.44 4.57
C VAL A 105 12.60 -4.12 4.49
N ARG A 106 12.01 -3.08 5.09
CA ARG A 106 12.52 -1.70 5.01
C ARG A 106 13.95 -1.58 5.53
N THR A 107 14.22 -2.16 6.70
CA THR A 107 15.52 -1.97 7.36
C THR A 107 15.86 -3.08 8.35
N ILE A 108 17.15 -3.16 8.67
CA ILE A 108 17.68 -3.95 9.77
C ILE A 108 18.19 -2.98 10.83
N ASP A 109 17.62 -3.04 12.03
CA ASP A 109 18.08 -2.24 13.19
C ASP A 109 18.13 -0.71 12.91
N ALA A 110 16.99 -0.14 12.47
CA ALA A 110 16.88 1.28 12.08
C ALA A 110 16.38 2.23 13.16
N THR A 111 16.42 1.84 14.43
CA THR A 111 16.29 2.83 15.52
C THR A 111 17.52 3.76 15.47
N PRO A 112 17.38 5.09 15.66
CA PRO A 112 18.50 6.03 15.63
C PRO A 112 19.71 5.59 16.48
N GLU A 113 19.42 4.97 17.62
CA GLU A 113 20.38 4.46 18.59
C GLU A 113 20.78 2.98 18.40
N ARG A 114 20.25 2.30 17.37
CA ARG A 114 20.41 0.85 17.14
C ARG A 114 20.00 -0.01 18.35
N SER A 115 18.95 0.41 19.06
CA SER A 115 18.40 -0.31 20.21
C SER A 115 17.55 -1.50 19.81
N LEU A 116 17.17 -1.62 18.53
CA LEU A 116 16.31 -2.70 18.07
C LEU A 116 17.06 -4.04 18.05
N SER A 117 16.99 -4.70 19.19
CA SER A 117 17.60 -5.99 19.47
C SER A 117 16.54 -7.04 19.80
N LEU A 118 16.95 -8.30 19.84
CA LEU A 118 16.11 -9.37 20.40
C LEU A 118 15.90 -9.23 21.92
N SER A 119 16.48 -8.23 22.57
CA SER A 119 16.16 -7.85 23.95
C SER A 119 15.00 -6.86 24.04
N ASN A 120 14.51 -6.33 22.90
CA ASN A 120 13.42 -5.35 22.88
C ASN A 120 12.07 -6.06 23.04
N ARG A 121 11.40 -5.81 24.16
CA ARG A 121 10.08 -6.37 24.48
C ARG A 121 9.00 -5.97 23.47
N ARG A 122 8.87 -4.68 23.16
CA ARG A 122 7.83 -4.16 22.24
C ARG A 122 7.92 -4.84 20.89
N TRP A 123 9.14 -5.07 20.41
CA TRP A 123 9.36 -5.78 19.17
C TRP A 123 8.86 -7.24 19.23
N TRP A 124 9.11 -7.96 20.33
CA TRP A 124 8.58 -9.31 20.54
C TRP A 124 7.05 -9.35 20.69
N GLU A 125 6.44 -8.36 21.33
CA GLU A 125 4.97 -8.31 21.42
C GLU A 125 4.33 -8.08 20.05
N ALA A 126 4.92 -7.20 19.23
CA ALA A 126 4.41 -6.91 17.90
C ALA A 126 4.65 -8.07 16.90
N ASN A 127 5.74 -8.84 17.03
CA ASN A 127 6.18 -9.78 16.00
C ASN A 127 6.30 -11.24 16.47
N GLY A 128 6.13 -11.50 17.77
CA GLY A 128 6.42 -12.79 18.40
C GLY A 128 5.65 -13.96 17.80
N LEU A 129 4.37 -13.76 17.50
CA LEU A 129 3.54 -14.81 16.89
C LEU A 129 4.05 -15.22 15.49
N TRP A 130 4.47 -14.25 14.68
CA TRP A 130 5.07 -14.53 13.38
C TRP A 130 6.40 -15.29 13.53
N LEU A 131 7.24 -14.87 14.49
CA LEU A 131 8.53 -15.52 14.74
C LEU A 131 8.38 -16.95 15.22
N GLU A 132 7.44 -17.23 16.13
CA GLU A 132 7.16 -18.58 16.60
C GLU A 132 6.66 -19.47 15.46
N SER A 133 5.77 -18.94 14.61
CA SER A 133 5.27 -19.64 13.42
C SER A 133 6.39 -19.98 12.42
N ASN A 134 7.45 -19.17 12.39
CA ASN A 134 8.59 -19.32 11.48
C ASN A 134 9.88 -19.79 12.16
N LYS A 135 9.79 -20.28 13.40
CA LYS A 135 10.95 -20.60 14.26
C LYS A 135 11.99 -21.51 13.60
N LYS A 136 11.52 -22.53 12.87
CA LYS A 136 12.40 -23.47 12.15
C LYS A 136 13.16 -22.80 11.01
N ALA A 137 12.49 -21.93 10.26
CA ALA A 137 13.06 -21.28 9.09
C ALA A 137 14.01 -20.13 9.47
N LEU A 138 13.73 -19.45 10.58
CA LEU A 138 14.59 -18.39 11.10
C LEU A 138 15.94 -18.92 11.62
N GLY A 139 16.00 -20.14 12.16
CA GLY A 139 17.26 -20.68 12.68
C GLY A 139 17.86 -19.87 13.83
N LEU A 140 17.02 -19.15 14.60
CA LEU A 140 17.44 -18.47 15.82
C LEU A 140 17.94 -19.51 16.86
N THR A 141 19.05 -19.22 17.50
CA THR A 141 19.68 -20.05 18.53
C THR A 141 18.86 -20.10 19.82
N ALA A 142 19.05 -21.13 20.65
CA ALA A 142 18.42 -21.20 21.97
C ALA A 142 18.72 -19.96 22.84
N LYS A 143 19.92 -19.39 22.70
CA LYS A 143 20.29 -18.13 23.37
C LYS A 143 19.40 -16.96 22.93
N GLN A 144 19.15 -16.83 21.63
CA GLN A 144 18.28 -15.77 21.08
C GLN A 144 16.82 -15.95 21.52
N TRP A 145 16.32 -17.19 21.57
CA TRP A 145 14.99 -17.47 22.14
C TRP A 145 14.90 -17.19 23.63
N LYS A 146 16.00 -17.35 24.39
CA LYS A 146 16.04 -16.98 25.80
C LYS A 146 15.93 -15.46 26.00
N MET A 147 16.49 -14.66 25.09
CA MET A 147 16.36 -13.20 25.13
C MET A 147 14.90 -12.74 25.05
N LYS A 148 14.04 -13.46 24.31
CA LYS A 148 12.58 -13.23 24.31
C LYS A 148 11.99 -13.37 25.71
N GLU A 149 12.26 -14.49 26.39
CA GLU A 149 11.71 -14.76 27.72
C GLU A 149 12.21 -13.72 28.74
N GLU A 150 13.49 -13.33 28.66
CA GLU A 150 14.08 -12.27 29.48
C GLU A 150 13.44 -10.89 29.18
N ALA A 151 13.19 -10.57 27.91
CA ALA A 151 12.54 -9.32 27.48
C ALA A 151 11.05 -9.25 27.85
N LEU A 152 10.32 -10.36 27.78
CA LEU A 152 8.92 -10.41 28.19
C LEU A 152 8.75 -10.41 29.72
N ALA A 153 9.78 -10.84 30.46
CA ALA A 153 9.81 -10.81 31.92
C ALA A 153 10.05 -9.40 32.50
N THR A 154 10.71 -8.51 31.76
CA THR A 154 10.88 -7.11 32.16
C THR A 154 9.57 -6.35 31.95
N GLY A 155 8.80 -6.26 33.04
CA GLY A 155 7.50 -5.62 33.13
C GLY A 155 7.56 -4.11 32.94
N SER A 156 7.56 -3.61 31.70
CA SER A 156 7.13 -2.24 31.43
C SER A 156 5.71 -2.23 30.86
N PRO A 157 4.79 -1.41 31.39
CA PRO A 157 3.47 -1.23 30.79
C PRO A 157 3.59 -0.57 29.41
N LEU A 158 2.54 -0.69 28.58
CA LEU A 158 2.39 0.16 27.39
C LEU A 158 2.54 1.62 27.78
N GLY A 159 3.15 2.42 26.89
CA GLY A 159 3.13 3.86 27.06
C GLY A 159 1.67 4.35 27.02
N GLU A 160 1.34 5.36 27.81
CA GLU A 160 -0.02 5.92 27.84
C GLU A 160 -0.50 6.43 26.47
N ASP A 161 0.45 6.71 25.57
CA ASP A 161 0.23 7.25 24.23
C ASP A 161 0.29 6.19 23.12
N ASP A 162 0.46 4.91 23.45
CA ASP A 162 0.50 3.83 22.45
C ASP A 162 -0.92 3.32 22.14
N ALA A 163 -1.30 3.28 20.86
CA ALA A 163 -2.56 2.68 20.44
C ALA A 163 -2.52 1.15 20.57
N ASN A 164 -3.65 0.56 20.94
CA ASN A 164 -3.76 -0.88 21.20
C ASN A 164 -4.99 -1.56 20.59
N THR A 165 -5.96 -0.78 20.13
CA THR A 165 -7.20 -1.26 19.52
C THR A 165 -7.29 -0.75 18.08
N PRO A 166 -7.84 -1.55 17.14
CA PRO A 166 -7.98 -1.10 15.76
C PRO A 166 -8.90 0.14 15.60
N GLU A 167 -9.67 0.51 16.62
CA GLU A 167 -10.54 1.69 16.69
C GLU A 167 -9.78 2.98 17.02
N GLU A 168 -8.61 2.87 17.66
CA GLU A 168 -7.81 4.03 18.02
C GLU A 168 -7.13 4.63 16.80
N PHE A 169 -7.02 5.96 16.77
CA PHE A 169 -6.34 6.69 15.72
C PHE A 169 -4.90 6.96 16.12
N ILE A 170 -3.98 6.76 15.18
CA ILE A 170 -2.55 7.02 15.34
C ILE A 170 -2.10 8.12 14.39
N CYS A 171 -1.08 8.86 14.80
CA CYS A 171 -0.32 9.72 13.91
C CYS A 171 0.46 8.87 12.91
N ILE A 172 0.42 9.23 11.63
CA ILE A 172 1.20 8.61 10.56
C ILE A 172 2.10 9.66 9.90
N TYR A 173 3.13 9.20 9.18
CA TYR A 173 3.94 10.10 8.37
C TYR A 173 3.07 10.76 7.28
N PRO A 174 3.31 12.05 6.97
CA PRO A 174 2.90 12.62 5.71
C PRO A 174 3.37 11.73 4.56
N LEU A 175 2.45 11.36 3.68
CA LEU A 175 2.77 10.76 2.40
C LEU A 175 2.97 11.93 1.44
N GLU A 176 4.08 12.65 1.60
CA GLU A 176 4.49 13.70 0.66
C GLU A 176 5.11 13.04 -0.57
N ASP A 177 4.84 13.63 -1.74
CA ASP A 177 5.64 13.35 -2.93
C ASP A 177 7.04 13.88 -2.64
N GLU A 178 8.09 13.13 -3.01
CA GLU A 178 9.37 13.78 -3.28
C GLU A 178 9.06 14.88 -4.28
N GLU A 179 9.16 16.15 -3.85
CA GLU A 179 9.13 17.27 -4.78
C GLU A 179 10.11 16.90 -5.89
N ASP A 180 9.68 16.93 -7.15
CA ASP A 180 10.52 16.81 -8.33
C ASP A 180 11.70 17.78 -8.16
N SER A 181 12.75 17.34 -7.47
CA SER A 181 14.07 17.94 -7.52
C SER A 181 14.65 17.51 -8.86
N ASN A 182 13.97 17.94 -9.93
CA ASN A 182 14.56 18.19 -11.21
C ASN A 182 15.42 19.45 -11.07
N ASP A 183 16.34 19.45 -10.10
CA ASP A 183 17.60 20.17 -10.19
C ASP A 183 18.33 19.40 -11.28
N GLY A 184 18.07 19.80 -12.52
CA GLY A 184 18.77 19.27 -13.67
C GLY A 184 20.25 19.30 -13.36
N ASP A 185 20.84 18.12 -13.27
CA ASP A 185 22.27 17.92 -13.46
C ASP A 185 22.58 18.59 -14.80
N GLY A 186 22.99 19.86 -14.73
CA GLY A 186 23.65 20.54 -15.80
C GLY A 186 24.89 19.73 -16.08
N GLU A 187 24.83 18.95 -17.15
CA GLU A 187 26.02 18.47 -17.83
C GLU A 187 26.83 19.73 -18.16
N ASP A 188 27.79 20.05 -17.29
CA ASP A 188 28.90 20.95 -17.58
C ASP A 188 29.67 20.30 -18.74
N ASP A 189 29.23 20.60 -19.96
CA ASP A 189 30.07 20.51 -21.15
C ASP A 189 31.17 21.57 -20.98
N ASP A 190 32.33 21.09 -20.52
CA ASP A 190 33.63 21.75 -20.62
C ASP A 190 33.93 22.06 -22.10
N ASP A 191 33.43 23.18 -22.60
CA ASP A 191 33.99 23.84 -23.79
C ASP A 191 34.76 25.09 -23.33
N ASP A 192 36.07 24.88 -23.15
CA ASP A 192 37.11 25.90 -23.26
C ASP A 192 36.91 26.70 -24.56
N ASP A 193 36.69 28.00 -24.48
CA ASP A 193 37.50 29.02 -25.18
C ASP A 193 36.95 30.46 -25.02
N ASP A 194 37.90 31.34 -24.70
CA ASP A 194 38.02 32.77 -25.04
C ASP A 194 37.16 33.87 -24.35
N ASP A 195 37.89 34.66 -23.54
CA ASP A 195 37.99 36.14 -23.55
C ASP A 195 36.77 36.96 -24.02
N ASP A 196 36.13 37.71 -23.10
CA ASP A 196 36.33 39.17 -22.97
C ASP A 196 35.26 39.84 -22.07
N ASP A 197 35.78 40.81 -21.31
CA ASP A 197 35.20 41.98 -20.62
C ASP A 197 33.68 42.28 -20.58
N ASP A 198 33.28 42.71 -19.37
CA ASP A 198 32.31 43.77 -19.01
C ASP A 198 30.87 43.70 -19.56
N GLU A 199 29.90 43.48 -18.65
CA GLU A 199 28.98 44.55 -18.17
C GLU A 199 27.89 44.02 -17.24
N ALA A 200 27.43 44.93 -16.38
CA ALA A 200 26.52 44.70 -15.28
C ALA A 200 25.10 44.23 -15.68
N ARG A 201 24.50 43.36 -14.84
CA ARG A 201 23.20 43.57 -14.13
C ARG A 201 22.50 42.25 -13.80
N GLY A 202 22.08 42.10 -12.54
CA GLY A 202 21.05 41.12 -12.19
C GLY A 202 21.14 40.61 -10.77
N SER A 203 20.53 41.35 -9.84
CA SER A 203 20.33 40.96 -8.44
C SER A 203 19.52 39.66 -8.32
N GLY A 204 20.21 38.52 -8.30
CA GLY A 204 19.66 37.22 -7.91
C GLY A 204 20.09 36.89 -6.49
N ASN A 205 19.12 36.77 -5.58
CA ASN A 205 19.31 36.37 -4.17
C ASN A 205 20.10 35.04 -4.08
N LYS A 206 21.42 35.10 -3.94
CA LYS A 206 22.22 33.97 -3.44
C LYS A 206 21.88 33.82 -1.96
N ALA A 207 20.99 32.88 -1.63
CA ALA A 207 20.78 32.45 -0.26
C ALA A 207 22.14 32.15 0.37
N SER A 208 22.47 32.82 1.47
CA SER A 208 23.76 32.69 2.11
C SER A 208 23.96 31.27 2.64
N ALA A 209 25.20 30.78 2.75
CA ALA A 209 25.48 29.47 3.34
C ALA A 209 24.87 29.32 4.75
N ALA A 210 24.76 30.43 5.50
CA ALA A 210 24.11 30.49 6.80
C ALA A 210 22.59 30.28 6.72
N ASP A 211 21.91 30.77 5.67
CA ASP A 211 20.48 30.52 5.44
C ASP A 211 20.21 29.05 5.08
N LYS A 212 21.11 28.42 4.32
CA LYS A 212 21.02 26.98 4.00
C LYS A 212 21.22 26.10 5.24
N GLU A 213 22.20 26.44 6.09
CA GLU A 213 22.46 25.67 7.32
C GLU A 213 21.34 25.81 8.36
N THR A 214 20.73 27.01 8.46
CA THR A 214 19.59 27.25 9.36
C THR A 214 18.35 26.48 8.90
N LYS A 215 18.02 26.52 7.60
CA LYS A 215 16.92 25.73 7.02
C LYS A 215 17.10 24.23 7.21
N LYS A 216 18.34 23.73 7.08
CA LYS A 216 18.66 22.32 7.31
C LYS A 216 18.40 21.90 8.75
N LYS A 217 18.86 22.68 9.73
CA LYS A 217 18.63 22.40 11.15
C LYS A 217 17.14 22.46 11.52
N GLU A 218 16.39 23.39 10.93
CA GLU A 218 14.94 23.45 11.12
C GLU A 218 14.21 22.25 10.51
N ALA A 219 14.65 21.75 9.35
CA ALA A 219 14.11 20.56 8.72
C ALA A 219 14.39 19.30 9.56
N GLU A 220 15.64 19.11 10.00
CA GLU A 220 16.03 18.00 10.87
C GLU A 220 15.23 17.98 12.19
N ALA A 221 15.05 19.14 12.83
CA ALA A 221 14.25 19.25 14.05
C ALA A 221 12.76 18.96 13.82
N LYS A 222 12.20 19.35 12.67
CA LYS A 222 10.82 19.01 12.28
C LYS A 222 10.65 17.52 12.01
N GLU A 223 11.62 16.92 11.35
CA GLU A 223 11.65 15.48 11.05
C GLU A 223 11.77 14.66 12.35
N GLU A 224 12.64 15.05 13.28
CA GLU A 224 12.75 14.43 14.60
C GLU A 224 11.44 14.53 15.39
N ALA A 225 10.85 15.72 15.48
CA ALA A 225 9.57 15.94 16.14
C ALA A 225 8.41 15.19 15.47
N LEU A 226 8.50 14.93 14.17
CA LEU A 226 7.55 14.08 13.45
C LEU A 226 7.74 12.61 13.83
N CYS A 227 8.99 12.11 13.83
CA CYS A 227 9.32 10.74 14.20
C CYS A 227 8.87 10.40 15.62
N ASP A 228 8.96 11.35 16.56
CA ASP A 228 8.50 11.15 17.95
C ASP A 228 6.98 10.96 18.07
N ARG A 229 6.19 11.52 17.15
CA ARG A 229 4.73 11.45 17.17
C ARG A 229 4.18 10.27 16.38
N VAL A 230 4.85 9.83 15.32
CA VAL A 230 4.34 8.75 14.48
C VAL A 230 4.14 7.46 15.27
N GLY A 231 3.00 6.81 15.08
CA GLY A 231 2.58 5.61 15.79
C GLY A 231 1.97 5.88 17.17
N LYS A 232 1.97 7.13 17.65
CA LYS A 232 1.30 7.55 18.90
C LYS A 232 -0.16 7.89 18.68
N LEU A 233 -0.94 7.89 19.76
CA LEU A 233 -2.36 8.22 19.76
C LEU A 233 -2.59 9.65 19.23
N ALA A 234 -3.38 9.76 18.16
CA ALA A 234 -3.72 11.03 17.52
C ALA A 234 -4.42 12.02 18.47
N SER A 235 -5.20 11.52 19.44
CA SER A 235 -5.88 12.36 20.44
C SER A 235 -4.92 13.16 21.34
N ARG A 236 -3.64 12.78 21.38
CA ARG A 236 -2.58 13.47 22.14
C ARG A 236 -1.83 14.50 21.29
N HIS A 237 -2.07 14.50 19.99
CA HIS A 237 -1.41 15.36 19.00
C HIS A 237 -2.45 15.98 18.05
N PRO A 238 -3.40 16.79 18.56
CA PRO A 238 -4.49 17.34 17.76
C PRO A 238 -4.03 18.29 16.64
N GLU A 239 -2.79 18.78 16.71
CA GLU A 239 -2.16 19.57 15.65
C GLU A 239 -1.70 18.72 14.46
N HIS A 240 -1.55 17.41 14.64
CA HIS A 240 -1.08 16.51 13.61
C HIS A 240 -2.25 16.02 12.74
N LEU A 241 -2.31 16.50 11.49
CA LEU A 241 -3.42 16.20 10.59
C LEU A 241 -3.35 14.81 9.96
N TRP A 242 -2.16 14.23 9.89
CA TRP A 242 -1.90 12.95 9.24
C TRP A 242 -2.19 11.81 10.21
N VAL A 243 -3.45 11.37 10.21
CA VAL A 243 -3.93 10.32 11.15
C VAL A 243 -4.67 9.21 10.42
N SER A 244 -4.54 7.98 10.93
CA SER A 244 -5.29 6.81 10.47
C SER A 244 -5.76 6.00 11.65
N SER A 245 -6.89 5.31 11.53
CA SER A 245 -7.21 4.28 12.51
C SER A 245 -6.11 3.20 12.46
N LEU A 246 -5.75 2.63 13.61
CA LEU A 246 -4.74 1.59 13.67
C LEU A 246 -5.13 0.41 12.75
N GLY A 247 -6.42 0.08 12.70
CA GLY A 247 -6.94 -0.95 11.79
C GLY A 247 -6.80 -0.60 10.30
N GLY A 248 -7.00 0.66 9.91
CA GLY A 248 -6.82 1.11 8.52
C GLY A 248 -5.35 1.13 8.11
N TYR A 249 -4.47 1.57 9.00
CA TYR A 249 -3.02 1.49 8.79
C TYR A 249 -2.52 0.04 8.67
N GLU A 250 -3.07 -0.88 9.48
CA GLU A 250 -2.82 -2.33 9.34
C GLU A 250 -3.30 -2.86 7.98
N ARG A 251 -4.45 -2.40 7.47
CA ARG A 251 -4.94 -2.77 6.12
C ARG A 251 -4.00 -2.32 5.03
N PHE A 252 -3.56 -1.07 5.08
CA PHE A 252 -2.54 -0.55 4.17
C PHE A 252 -1.29 -1.44 4.16
N LYS A 253 -0.72 -1.67 5.34
CA LYS A 253 0.48 -2.51 5.49
C LYS A 253 0.28 -3.92 4.95
N TRP A 254 -0.86 -4.55 5.23
CA TRP A 254 -1.17 -5.87 4.72
C TRP A 254 -1.15 -5.91 3.19
N TRP A 255 -1.85 -4.98 2.54
CA TRP A 255 -1.97 -4.98 1.09
C TRP A 255 -0.65 -4.61 0.40
N THR A 256 0.14 -3.70 0.96
CA THR A 256 1.51 -3.45 0.49
C THR A 256 2.36 -4.73 0.54
N GLN A 257 2.31 -5.48 1.64
CA GLN A 257 3.04 -6.74 1.74
C GLN A 257 2.61 -7.75 0.67
N GLU A 258 1.30 -7.85 0.39
CA GLU A 258 0.77 -8.76 -0.63
C GLU A 258 1.20 -8.37 -2.05
N ILE A 259 1.36 -7.08 -2.34
CA ILE A 259 1.94 -6.60 -3.61
C ILE A 259 3.42 -6.97 -3.69
N CYS A 260 4.21 -6.68 -2.65
CA CYS A 260 5.64 -7.00 -2.62
C CYS A 260 5.89 -8.50 -2.84
N LYS A 261 5.03 -9.38 -2.30
CA LYS A 261 5.11 -10.84 -2.54
C LYS A 261 4.93 -11.25 -4.00
N ARG A 262 4.34 -10.40 -4.84
CA ARG A 262 4.07 -10.64 -6.27
C ARG A 262 4.95 -9.78 -7.17
N ASN A 263 5.84 -8.97 -6.60
CA ASN A 263 6.79 -8.18 -7.37
C ASN A 263 8.00 -9.05 -7.75
N GLN A 264 8.21 -9.30 -9.05
CA GLN A 264 9.34 -10.09 -9.52
C GLN A 264 10.71 -9.49 -9.16
N ASP A 265 10.79 -8.15 -9.09
CA ASP A 265 12.03 -7.43 -8.79
C ASP A 265 12.46 -7.63 -7.34
N ASP A 266 11.49 -7.78 -6.43
CA ASP A 266 11.73 -8.10 -5.02
C ASP A 266 12.43 -9.45 -4.82
N TYR A 267 12.36 -10.31 -5.83
CA TYR A 267 13.01 -11.62 -5.88
C TYR A 267 14.18 -11.68 -6.87
N SER A 268 14.52 -10.55 -7.51
CA SER A 268 15.54 -10.49 -8.59
C SER A 268 15.25 -11.50 -9.71
N LEU A 269 13.98 -11.62 -10.07
CA LEU A 269 13.49 -12.48 -11.14
C LEU A 269 12.91 -11.63 -12.27
N HIS A 270 12.91 -12.18 -13.48
CA HIS A 270 12.13 -11.66 -14.58
C HIS A 270 11.30 -12.80 -15.17
N VAL A 271 9.97 -12.68 -15.08
CA VAL A 271 9.00 -13.63 -15.63
C VAL A 271 8.51 -13.13 -16.99
N TYR A 272 7.95 -11.91 -17.02
CA TYR A 272 7.65 -11.10 -18.19
C TYR A 272 7.38 -9.65 -17.74
N ASN A 273 7.30 -8.70 -18.68
CA ASN A 273 7.26 -7.26 -18.39
C ASN A 273 6.20 -6.86 -17.35
N ASP A 274 4.96 -7.32 -17.55
CA ASP A 274 3.81 -6.84 -16.78
C ASP A 274 3.48 -7.76 -15.58
N PHE A 275 4.33 -8.75 -15.29
CA PHE A 275 4.06 -9.75 -14.25
C PHE A 275 3.71 -9.12 -12.90
N SER A 276 4.52 -8.15 -12.45
CA SER A 276 4.27 -7.44 -11.19
C SER A 276 2.97 -6.64 -11.22
N TRP A 277 2.59 -6.05 -12.37
CA TRP A 277 1.36 -5.27 -12.50
C TRP A 277 0.12 -6.16 -12.46
N TYR A 278 0.13 -7.32 -13.13
CA TYR A 278 -0.91 -8.34 -12.95
C TYR A 278 -1.00 -8.81 -11.50
N GLY A 279 0.14 -8.97 -10.83
CA GLY A 279 0.21 -9.27 -9.40
C GLY A 279 -0.43 -8.18 -8.53
N THR A 280 -0.17 -6.91 -8.82
CA THR A 280 -0.81 -5.77 -8.14
C THR A 280 -2.32 -5.78 -8.35
N ILE A 281 -2.79 -5.98 -9.59
CA ILE A 281 -4.22 -6.04 -9.92
C ILE A 281 -4.91 -7.17 -9.14
N GLU A 282 -4.32 -8.37 -9.07
CA GLU A 282 -4.84 -9.48 -8.29
C GLU A 282 -4.99 -9.11 -6.80
N VAL A 283 -4.04 -8.36 -6.23
CA VAL A 283 -4.12 -7.90 -4.84
C VAL A 283 -5.25 -6.89 -4.65
N LEU A 284 -5.41 -5.94 -5.59
CA LEU A 284 -6.49 -4.96 -5.57
C LEU A 284 -7.87 -5.64 -5.70
N GLU A 285 -7.98 -6.66 -6.56
CA GLU A 285 -9.19 -7.48 -6.68
C GLU A 285 -9.51 -8.22 -5.37
N ASN A 286 -8.51 -8.79 -4.71
CA ASN A 286 -8.66 -9.40 -3.39
C ASN A 286 -9.08 -8.39 -2.31
N LEU A 287 -8.58 -7.15 -2.38
CA LEU A 287 -9.01 -6.04 -1.52
C LEU A 287 -10.50 -5.74 -1.73
N PHE A 288 -10.98 -5.72 -2.98
CA PHE A 288 -12.40 -5.51 -3.27
C PHE A 288 -13.29 -6.65 -2.76
N VAL A 289 -12.85 -7.91 -2.92
CA VAL A 289 -13.55 -9.06 -2.35
C VAL A 289 -13.62 -8.96 -0.82
N GLN A 290 -12.53 -8.50 -0.20
CA GLN A 290 -12.49 -8.24 1.24
C GLN A 290 -13.47 -7.13 1.64
N PHE A 291 -13.47 -6.01 0.95
CA PHE A 291 -14.40 -4.91 1.20
C PHE A 291 -15.85 -5.36 1.05
N GLU A 292 -16.16 -6.15 0.01
CA GLU A 292 -17.50 -6.68 -0.22
C GLU A 292 -18.00 -7.51 0.99
N ARG A 293 -17.12 -8.35 1.53
CA ARG A 293 -17.39 -9.17 2.71
C ARG A 293 -17.70 -8.31 3.94
N VAL A 294 -16.94 -7.23 4.16
CA VAL A 294 -17.12 -6.33 5.29
C VAL A 294 -18.41 -5.52 5.14
N VAL A 295 -18.65 -4.89 3.98
CA VAL A 295 -19.83 -4.05 3.76
C VAL A 295 -21.15 -4.84 3.77
N LYS A 296 -21.13 -6.12 3.34
CA LYS A 296 -22.29 -7.01 3.42
C LYS A 296 -22.54 -7.57 4.83
N SER A 297 -21.57 -7.46 5.74
CA SER A 297 -21.71 -8.01 7.09
C SER A 297 -22.77 -7.23 7.87
N LYS A 298 -23.74 -7.96 8.43
CA LYS A 298 -24.81 -7.38 9.25
C LYS A 298 -24.30 -6.83 10.59
N THR A 299 -23.15 -7.29 11.03
CA THR A 299 -22.55 -6.93 12.31
C THR A 299 -21.42 -5.92 12.16
N ALA A 300 -21.03 -5.58 10.93
CA ALA A 300 -19.91 -4.68 10.71
C ALA A 300 -20.21 -3.28 11.25
N GLN A 301 -19.26 -2.74 12.00
CA GLN A 301 -19.34 -1.35 12.45
C GLN A 301 -18.95 -0.40 11.32
N PRO A 302 -19.45 0.84 11.30
CA PRO A 302 -19.14 1.79 10.22
C PRO A 302 -17.63 2.05 10.07
N LEU A 303 -16.91 2.08 11.20
CA LEU A 303 -15.46 2.21 11.19
C LEU A 303 -14.77 0.99 10.57
N GLU A 304 -15.32 -0.21 10.66
CA GLU A 304 -14.75 -1.39 10.00
C GLU A 304 -14.82 -1.30 8.48
N VAL A 305 -15.92 -0.77 7.95
CA VAL A 305 -16.03 -0.48 6.51
C VAL A 305 -15.05 0.63 6.13
N TRP A 306 -14.98 1.70 6.93
CA TRP A 306 -14.09 2.83 6.67
C TRP A 306 -12.60 2.44 6.69
N ARG A 307 -12.17 1.55 7.59
CA ARG A 307 -10.79 1.01 7.63
C ARG A 307 -10.32 0.41 6.31
N GLU A 308 -11.21 -0.25 5.57
CA GLU A 308 -10.85 -0.80 4.26
C GLU A 308 -10.62 0.35 3.25
N VAL A 309 -11.40 1.43 3.32
CA VAL A 309 -11.23 2.66 2.50
C VAL A 309 -9.94 3.39 2.90
N GLU A 310 -9.64 3.51 4.20
CA GLU A 310 -8.36 4.05 4.69
C GLU A 310 -7.17 3.25 4.15
N GLY A 311 -7.25 1.92 4.22
CA GLY A 311 -6.22 1.03 3.72
C GLY A 311 -5.95 1.22 2.23
N LEU A 312 -7.01 1.38 1.42
CA LEU A 312 -6.90 1.70 -0.01
C LEU A 312 -6.27 3.09 -0.22
N ALA A 313 -6.75 4.12 0.46
CA ALA A 313 -6.27 5.50 0.30
C ALA A 313 -4.76 5.60 0.57
N LEU A 314 -4.31 5.02 1.68
CA LEU A 314 -2.89 4.98 2.05
C LEU A 314 -2.07 4.10 1.10
N LEU A 315 -2.63 2.99 0.61
CA LEU A 315 -1.95 2.14 -0.36
C LEU A 315 -1.66 2.87 -1.66
N LEU A 316 -2.65 3.56 -2.22
CA LEU A 316 -2.50 4.34 -3.45
C LEU A 316 -1.53 5.50 -3.25
N ALA A 317 -1.66 6.24 -2.15
CA ALA A 317 -0.77 7.35 -1.83
C ALA A 317 0.68 6.91 -1.55
N SER A 318 0.92 5.64 -1.22
CA SER A 318 2.28 5.15 -0.99
C SER A 318 3.09 4.87 -2.26
N GLY A 319 2.47 4.94 -3.44
CA GLY A 319 3.12 4.59 -4.71
C GLY A 319 3.37 3.09 -4.91
N ASN A 320 3.00 2.22 -3.95
CA ASN A 320 3.25 0.78 -4.07
C ASN A 320 2.28 0.07 -5.03
N ALA A 321 1.08 0.63 -5.26
CA ALA A 321 0.07 0.04 -6.13
C ALA A 321 0.17 0.55 -7.57
N VAL A 322 1.29 0.24 -8.22
CA VAL A 322 1.50 0.54 -9.65
C VAL A 322 0.89 -0.57 -10.50
N PHE A 323 -0.02 -0.20 -11.41
CA PHE A 323 -0.68 -1.13 -12.33
C PHE A 323 -1.12 -0.49 -13.66
N GLU A 324 -1.09 0.84 -13.74
CA GLU A 324 -1.62 1.63 -14.85
C GLU A 324 -0.93 1.39 -16.19
N MET A 325 0.31 0.91 -16.17
CA MET A 325 1.08 0.60 -17.37
C MET A 325 0.83 -0.82 -17.90
N CYS A 326 -0.02 -1.61 -17.23
CA CYS A 326 -0.38 -2.97 -17.66
C CYS A 326 -0.98 -2.97 -19.07
N ASP A 327 -0.60 -3.97 -19.87
CA ASP A 327 -1.08 -4.17 -21.23
C ASP A 327 -2.58 -4.50 -21.32
N ASP A 328 -3.24 -4.81 -20.20
CA ASP A 328 -4.69 -4.98 -20.05
C ASP A 328 -5.35 -3.69 -19.51
N GLY A 329 -5.40 -2.67 -20.37
CA GLY A 329 -5.99 -1.36 -20.05
C GLY A 329 -7.46 -1.45 -19.61
N GLU A 330 -8.24 -2.36 -20.18
CA GLU A 330 -9.65 -2.56 -19.80
C GLU A 330 -9.77 -3.06 -18.34
N ARG A 331 -8.85 -3.92 -17.90
CA ARG A 331 -8.80 -4.34 -16.50
C ARG A 331 -8.34 -3.22 -15.57
N CYS A 332 -7.39 -2.39 -15.99
CA CYS A 332 -6.98 -1.19 -15.25
C CYS A 332 -8.15 -0.21 -15.05
N GLU A 333 -8.91 0.06 -16.12
CA GLU A 333 -10.13 0.90 -16.06
C GLU A 333 -11.12 0.36 -15.01
N ARG A 334 -11.42 -0.94 -15.06
CA ARG A 334 -12.34 -1.58 -14.10
C ARG A 334 -11.87 -1.47 -12.65
N VAL A 335 -10.57 -1.62 -12.40
CA VAL A 335 -9.99 -1.44 -11.06
C VAL A 335 -10.21 -0.02 -10.56
N LEU A 336 -10.01 0.99 -11.40
CA LEU A 336 -10.27 2.39 -11.06
C LEU A 336 -11.75 2.69 -10.79
N GLU A 337 -12.67 2.10 -11.56
CA GLU A 337 -14.11 2.18 -11.28
C GLU A 337 -14.47 1.57 -9.93
N LEU A 338 -13.79 0.49 -9.55
CA LEU A 338 -13.99 -0.19 -8.27
C LEU A 338 -13.45 0.64 -7.10
N PHE A 339 -12.35 1.39 -7.27
CA PHE A 339 -11.91 2.38 -6.26
C PHE A 339 -13.00 3.40 -5.96
N GLY A 340 -13.59 4.00 -7.00
CA GLY A 340 -14.68 4.95 -6.84
C GLY A 340 -15.91 4.32 -6.18
N SER A 341 -16.29 3.13 -6.62
CA SER A 341 -17.45 2.41 -6.09
C SER A 341 -17.26 2.01 -4.62
N MET A 342 -16.06 1.59 -4.22
CA MET A 342 -15.70 1.29 -2.84
C MET A 342 -15.74 2.55 -1.96
N THR A 343 -15.19 3.66 -2.46
CA THR A 343 -15.19 4.96 -1.78
C THR A 343 -16.60 5.44 -1.49
N ILE A 344 -17.47 5.42 -2.51
CA ILE A 344 -18.88 5.82 -2.40
C ILE A 344 -19.63 4.93 -1.41
N ALA A 345 -19.44 3.61 -1.47
CA ALA A 345 -20.06 2.69 -0.53
C ALA A 345 -19.61 2.95 0.92
N GLY A 346 -18.34 3.31 1.14
CA GLY A 346 -17.84 3.75 2.44
C GLY A 346 -18.54 5.01 2.94
N ILE A 347 -18.64 6.03 2.08
CA ILE A 347 -19.37 7.29 2.38
C ILE A 347 -20.82 7.00 2.73
N ASP A 348 -21.53 6.19 1.94
CA ASP A 348 -22.92 5.80 2.19
C ASP A 348 -23.12 5.15 3.57
N VAL A 349 -22.20 4.27 3.97
CA VAL A 349 -22.25 3.61 5.29
C VAL A 349 -22.09 4.64 6.41
N LEU A 350 -21.16 5.58 6.26
CA LEU A 350 -20.97 6.65 7.24
C LEU A 350 -22.17 7.60 7.29
N GLN A 351 -22.72 8.00 6.14
CA GLN A 351 -23.91 8.86 6.03
C GLN A 351 -25.13 8.24 6.72
N LYS A 352 -25.42 6.96 6.45
CA LYS A 352 -26.54 6.22 7.07
C LYS A 352 -26.45 6.14 8.60
N LYS A 353 -25.26 6.38 9.15
CA LYS A 353 -24.98 6.33 10.59
C LYS A 353 -24.71 7.71 11.19
N GLY A 354 -24.87 8.78 10.40
CA GLY A 354 -24.63 10.15 10.83
C GLY A 354 -23.17 10.46 11.15
N LEU A 355 -22.22 9.67 10.61
CA LEU A 355 -20.78 9.82 10.83
C LEU A 355 -20.09 10.57 9.68
N PHE A 356 -20.77 10.77 8.55
CA PHE A 356 -20.24 11.56 7.43
C PHE A 356 -20.66 13.01 7.57
N THR A 357 -20.04 13.73 8.49
CA THR A 357 -20.34 15.12 8.82
C THR A 357 -19.05 15.85 9.20
N LYS A 358 -19.04 17.18 9.13
CA LYS A 358 -17.90 18.00 9.57
C LYS A 358 -17.44 17.75 11.02
N ASP A 359 -18.37 17.38 11.90
CA ASP A 359 -18.14 17.14 13.33
C ASP A 359 -17.98 15.64 13.65
N SER A 360 -17.56 14.83 12.66
CA SER A 360 -17.43 13.38 12.80
C SER A 360 -16.44 12.97 13.88
N THR A 361 -16.71 11.84 14.54
CA THR A 361 -15.74 11.17 15.43
C THR A 361 -14.62 10.46 14.66
N ILE A 362 -14.72 10.37 13.33
CA ILE A 362 -13.68 9.81 12.46
C ILE A 362 -12.86 11.00 11.91
N PRO A 363 -11.69 11.32 12.51
CA PRO A 363 -10.98 12.57 12.23
C PRO A 363 -10.34 12.66 10.84
N ASN A 364 -10.12 11.52 10.17
CA ASN A 364 -9.36 11.46 8.93
C ASN A 364 -10.20 11.42 7.65
N ILE A 365 -11.54 11.57 7.73
CA ILE A 365 -12.41 11.50 6.54
C ILE A 365 -11.90 12.41 5.43
N SER A 366 -11.62 13.67 5.78
CA SER A 366 -11.14 14.69 4.86
C SER A 366 -9.82 14.27 4.19
N MET A 367 -8.81 13.89 4.98
CA MET A 367 -7.50 13.49 4.46
C MET A 367 -7.58 12.27 3.54
N MET A 368 -8.30 11.21 3.94
CA MET A 368 -8.38 9.97 3.16
C MET A 368 -9.10 10.16 1.82
N LEU A 369 -10.17 10.96 1.81
CA LEU A 369 -10.83 11.33 0.55
C LEU A 369 -9.94 12.20 -0.33
N SER A 370 -9.18 13.14 0.24
CA SER A 370 -8.22 13.94 -0.52
C SER A 370 -7.14 13.08 -1.18
N LEU A 371 -6.62 12.05 -0.50
CA LEU A 371 -5.67 11.10 -1.08
C LEU A 371 -6.27 10.32 -2.25
N LEU A 372 -7.50 9.81 -2.09
CA LEU A 372 -8.21 9.07 -3.15
C LEU A 372 -8.51 9.95 -4.36
N ILE A 373 -8.98 11.19 -4.12
CA ILE A 373 -9.26 12.17 -5.17
C ILE A 373 -7.97 12.56 -5.90
N ARG A 374 -6.89 12.84 -5.16
CA ARG A 374 -5.59 13.17 -5.77
C ARG A 374 -5.12 12.07 -6.70
N TYR A 375 -5.08 10.83 -6.23
CA TYR A 375 -4.67 9.68 -7.03
C TYR A 375 -5.53 9.56 -8.30
N ALA A 376 -6.85 9.57 -8.15
CA ALA A 376 -7.77 9.45 -9.27
C ALA A 376 -7.68 10.63 -10.26
N TRP A 377 -7.46 11.85 -9.77
CA TRP A 377 -7.25 13.03 -10.60
C TRP A 377 -5.99 12.88 -11.47
N SER A 378 -4.88 12.48 -10.86
CA SER A 378 -3.63 12.22 -11.59
C SER A 378 -3.80 11.14 -12.65
N MET A 379 -4.55 10.08 -12.34
CA MET A 379 -4.87 9.01 -13.29
C MET A 379 -5.72 9.50 -14.46
N GLY A 380 -6.76 10.28 -14.19
CA GLY A 380 -7.66 10.79 -15.22
C GLY A 380 -7.06 11.88 -16.09
N ARG A 381 -6.10 12.67 -15.57
CA ARG A 381 -5.44 13.76 -16.31
C ARG A 381 -4.09 13.37 -16.92
N GLY A 382 -3.61 12.14 -16.65
CA GLY A 382 -2.42 11.59 -17.28
C GLY A 382 -2.66 11.16 -18.73
N ASP A 383 -1.62 10.67 -19.39
CA ASP A 383 -1.65 10.22 -20.80
C ASP A 383 -2.36 8.86 -21.00
N PHE A 384 -3.18 8.44 -20.03
CA PHE A 384 -3.81 7.12 -19.99
C PHE A 384 -5.22 7.08 -20.60
N GLY A 385 -5.85 8.24 -20.86
CA GLY A 385 -7.21 8.29 -21.43
C GLY A 385 -8.29 7.80 -20.46
N LEU A 386 -8.11 8.03 -19.16
CA LEU A 386 -8.95 7.51 -18.07
C LEU A 386 -9.89 8.57 -17.48
N GLU A 387 -10.09 9.70 -18.17
CA GLU A 387 -10.88 10.85 -17.72
C GLU A 387 -12.30 10.42 -17.30
N ASP A 388 -12.97 9.63 -18.14
CA ASP A 388 -14.35 9.20 -17.93
C ASP A 388 -14.49 8.21 -16.75
N THR A 389 -13.43 7.42 -16.51
CA THR A 389 -13.37 6.37 -15.48
C THR A 389 -13.32 6.95 -14.07
N VAL A 390 -12.73 8.15 -13.90
CA VAL A 390 -12.52 8.77 -12.59
C VAL A 390 -13.57 9.82 -12.23
N THR A 391 -14.64 9.95 -13.01
CA THR A 391 -15.73 10.94 -12.79
C THR A 391 -16.43 10.83 -11.42
N TRP A 392 -16.24 9.72 -10.70
CA TRP A 392 -16.74 9.54 -9.34
C TRP A 392 -16.15 10.54 -8.34
N ILE A 393 -15.00 11.16 -8.61
CA ILE A 393 -14.41 12.18 -7.75
C ILE A 393 -15.33 13.40 -7.57
N PHE A 394 -16.08 13.78 -8.61
CA PHE A 394 -17.03 14.90 -8.55
C PHE A 394 -18.20 14.56 -7.64
N TYR A 395 -18.66 13.31 -7.66
CA TYR A 395 -19.67 12.82 -6.72
C TYR A 395 -19.16 12.92 -5.29
N VAL A 396 -17.95 12.41 -5.01
CA VAL A 396 -17.33 12.46 -3.69
C VAL A 396 -17.20 13.91 -3.20
N TYR A 397 -16.72 14.81 -4.07
CA TYR A 397 -16.63 16.25 -3.76
C TYR A 397 -18.00 16.84 -3.37
N GLN A 398 -19.05 16.60 -4.15
CA GLN A 398 -20.39 17.07 -3.82
C GLN A 398 -20.95 16.48 -2.51
N GLN A 399 -20.66 15.21 -2.22
CA GLN A 399 -21.03 14.62 -0.93
C GLN A 399 -20.33 15.33 0.22
N THR A 400 -19.05 15.69 0.07
CA THR A 400 -18.31 16.42 1.12
C THR A 400 -18.87 17.83 1.35
N GLU A 401 -19.20 18.57 0.29
CA GLU A 401 -19.85 19.89 0.38
C GLU A 401 -21.21 19.79 1.08
N ALA A 402 -22.04 18.83 0.67
CA ALA A 402 -23.35 18.60 1.28
C ALA A 402 -23.26 18.25 2.78
N ALA A 403 -22.19 17.57 3.19
CA ALA A 403 -21.90 17.22 4.58
C ALA A 403 -21.17 18.33 5.36
N GLY A 404 -20.82 19.45 4.70
CA GLY A 404 -20.03 20.54 5.27
C GLY A 404 -18.58 20.17 5.60
N ILE A 405 -18.05 19.09 5.00
CA ILE A 405 -16.68 18.61 5.21
C ILE A 405 -15.74 19.39 4.30
N THR A 406 -14.83 20.16 4.91
CA THR A 406 -13.74 20.78 4.16
C THR A 406 -12.68 19.73 3.83
N LEU A 407 -12.45 19.49 2.54
CA LEU A 407 -11.35 18.65 2.06
C LEU A 407 -10.00 19.36 2.28
N GLY A 408 -9.13 18.74 3.07
CA GLY A 408 -7.73 19.11 3.26
C GLY A 408 -6.87 17.89 2.92
N GLY A 409 -5.77 18.12 2.20
CA GLY A 409 -4.96 17.06 1.62
C GLY A 409 -3.45 17.34 1.72
N PRO A 410 -2.64 16.48 1.10
CA PRO A 410 -1.21 16.73 0.94
C PRO A 410 -0.93 18.03 0.17
N SER A 411 0.30 18.53 0.28
CA SER A 411 0.79 19.70 -0.45
C SER A 411 0.41 19.66 -1.93
N GLY A 412 -0.18 20.73 -2.45
CA GLY A 412 -0.62 20.86 -3.84
C GLY A 412 -2.04 20.37 -4.12
N PHE A 413 -2.70 19.71 -3.15
CA PHE A 413 -4.09 19.28 -3.30
C PHE A 413 -5.06 20.46 -3.46
N GLU A 414 -4.72 21.65 -2.97
CA GLU A 414 -5.54 22.87 -3.12
C GLU A 414 -5.74 23.24 -4.58
N LYS A 415 -4.73 23.00 -5.43
CA LYS A 415 -4.82 23.25 -6.88
C LYS A 415 -5.81 22.26 -7.52
N ILE A 416 -5.66 20.97 -7.21
CA ILE A 416 -6.57 19.91 -7.68
C ILE A 416 -8.01 20.21 -7.24
N LEU A 417 -8.21 20.57 -5.98
CA LEU A 417 -9.53 20.89 -5.44
C LEU A 417 -10.14 22.11 -6.12
N LYS A 418 -9.34 23.12 -6.47
CA LYS A 418 -9.81 24.29 -7.23
C LYS A 418 -10.26 23.91 -8.64
N GLU A 419 -9.53 23.03 -9.32
CA GLU A 419 -9.90 22.53 -10.65
C GLU A 419 -11.21 21.73 -10.58
N ILE A 420 -11.31 20.79 -9.64
CA ILE A 420 -12.54 20.02 -9.39
C ILE A 420 -13.72 20.95 -9.12
N LYS A 421 -13.54 22.01 -8.32
CA LYS A 421 -14.59 23.00 -8.03
C LYS A 421 -15.10 23.72 -9.28
N ASN A 422 -14.20 24.02 -10.22
CA ASN A 422 -14.56 24.70 -11.45
C ASN A 422 -15.33 23.78 -12.41
N GLU A 423 -14.99 22.49 -12.42
CA GLU A 423 -15.58 21.50 -13.32
C GLU A 423 -16.82 20.81 -12.76
N ALA A 424 -17.00 20.77 -11.43
CA ALA A 424 -18.13 20.12 -10.77
C ALA A 424 -19.52 20.50 -11.34
N PRO A 425 -19.80 21.76 -11.75
CA PRO A 425 -21.07 22.11 -12.39
C PRO A 425 -21.35 21.42 -13.73
N GLU A 426 -20.30 21.01 -14.46
CA GLU A 426 -20.43 20.27 -15.72
C GLU A 426 -20.81 18.81 -15.48
N HIS A 427 -20.53 18.31 -14.28
CA HIS A 427 -20.81 16.95 -13.84
C HIS A 427 -22.05 16.90 -12.94
N GLU A 428 -23.19 17.44 -13.37
CA GLU A 428 -24.45 17.41 -12.63
C GLU A 428 -25.51 16.43 -13.19
N GLY A 429 -26.47 16.04 -12.34
CA GLY A 429 -27.67 15.32 -12.76
C GLY A 429 -27.43 13.88 -13.23
N ALA A 430 -27.53 13.64 -14.55
CA ALA A 430 -27.60 12.29 -15.13
C ALA A 430 -26.27 11.52 -15.02
N SER A 431 -25.13 12.19 -15.16
CA SER A 431 -23.77 11.62 -15.06
C SER A 431 -23.52 11.06 -13.65
N LEU A 432 -23.78 11.85 -12.61
CA LEU A 432 -23.68 11.43 -11.22
C LEU A 432 -24.72 10.40 -10.82
N SER A 433 -25.91 10.44 -11.43
CA SER A 433 -26.93 9.41 -11.16
C SER A 433 -26.48 8.01 -11.56
N LYS A 434 -25.61 7.86 -12.57
CA LYS A 434 -25.02 6.57 -12.94
C LYS A 434 -24.01 6.09 -11.91
N VAL A 435 -23.21 7.02 -11.38
CA VAL A 435 -22.23 6.78 -10.32
C VAL A 435 -22.94 6.37 -9.01
N ALA A 436 -24.00 7.08 -8.63
CA ALA A 436 -24.77 6.85 -7.39
C ALA A 436 -25.69 5.61 -7.42
N LYS A 437 -26.17 5.18 -8.60
CA LYS A 437 -27.09 4.04 -8.73
C LYS A 437 -26.40 2.68 -8.67
N GLY A 438 -25.08 2.63 -8.87
CA GLY A 438 -24.32 1.37 -8.82
C GLY A 438 -24.00 0.99 -7.38
N THR A 439 -24.69 -0.02 -6.83
CA THR A 439 -24.19 -0.62 -5.58
C THR A 439 -22.84 -1.29 -5.86
N PHE A 440 -21.85 -1.11 -4.99
CA PHE A 440 -20.56 -1.79 -5.11
C PHE A 440 -20.72 -3.28 -5.40
N THR A 441 -21.69 -3.91 -4.74
CA THR A 441 -22.06 -5.32 -4.91
C THR A 441 -22.59 -5.65 -6.31
N SER A 442 -23.43 -4.80 -6.91
CA SER A 442 -23.94 -5.06 -8.27
C SER A 442 -22.83 -4.96 -9.32
N LYS A 443 -21.86 -4.06 -9.12
CA LYS A 443 -20.68 -3.96 -9.99
C LYS A 443 -19.75 -5.15 -9.79
N GLY A 444 -19.46 -5.54 -8.55
CA GLY A 444 -18.68 -6.74 -8.20
C GLY A 444 -19.16 -8.01 -8.91
N TYR A 445 -20.48 -8.25 -8.94
CA TYR A 445 -21.06 -9.44 -9.61
C TYR A 445 -20.96 -9.40 -11.14
N SER A 446 -21.05 -8.23 -11.79
CA SER A 446 -20.84 -8.15 -13.25
C SER A 446 -19.40 -8.48 -13.66
N TYR A 447 -18.43 -8.37 -12.75
CA TYR A 447 -17.03 -8.68 -13.01
C TYR A 447 -16.69 -10.17 -12.89
N GLY A 448 -17.41 -10.95 -12.07
CA GLY A 448 -17.17 -12.40 -11.91
C GLY A 448 -18.02 -13.33 -12.81
N GLY A 449 -18.98 -12.77 -13.56
CA GLY A 449 -20.00 -13.55 -14.28
C GLY A 449 -19.70 -13.86 -15.76
N GLY A 450 -18.69 -13.23 -16.35
CA GLY A 450 -18.41 -13.31 -17.79
C GLY A 450 -17.25 -14.24 -18.15
N GLY A 451 -17.46 -15.56 -18.15
CA GLY A 451 -16.74 -16.45 -19.07
C GLY A 451 -15.26 -16.76 -18.82
N GLY A 452 -14.70 -16.42 -17.65
CA GLY A 452 -13.42 -16.93 -17.19
C GLY A 452 -13.50 -17.08 -15.69
N GLY A 453 -13.67 -18.31 -15.20
CA GLY A 453 -13.66 -18.57 -13.78
C GLY A 453 -12.40 -17.94 -13.18
N LEU A 454 -12.57 -17.21 -12.07
CA LEU A 454 -11.52 -16.98 -11.08
C LEU A 454 -10.93 -18.37 -10.77
N MET A 455 -9.90 -18.77 -11.50
CA MET A 455 -9.10 -19.93 -11.17
C MET A 455 -8.27 -19.49 -9.98
N PHE A 456 -8.74 -19.90 -8.81
CA PHE A 456 -7.92 -20.03 -7.61
C PHE A 456 -6.74 -20.98 -7.85
#